data_AF-A0A8J3J5N0-F1
#
_entry.id   AF-A0A8J3J5N0-F1
#
_cell.length_a   1.000
_cell.length_b   1.000
_cell.length_c   1.000
_cell.angle_alpha   90.00
_cell.angle_beta   90.00
_cell.angle_gamma   90.00
#
_symmetry.space_group_name_H-M   'P 1'
#
loop_
_entity.id
_entity.type
_entity.pdbx_description
1 polymer ?
#
loop_
_entity_poly.entity_id
_entity_poly.type
_entity_poly.pdbx_seq_one_letter_code
_entity_poly.pdbx_strand_id
1 'polypeptide(L)'
;MRRRALFLAVLPAALSGCSALPASKPTATPRPVTAQVFFDSEATQDQEAAVRHAIQSGHGVTAVEYETREQAYRRFKETFKDDPHLVATARLEDFTDDIRFRARTAASARALLARVRKMGGVRKVQILPTASPSASPR
;
A
#
# COMPACT_ATOMS: atom_id res chain seq x y z
N MET A 1 11.29 77.11 30.94
CA MET A 1 12.65 77.06 30.34
C MET A 1 13.29 75.72 30.67
N ARG A 2 14.16 75.23 29.76
CA ARG A 2 14.98 73.98 29.79
C ARG A 2 14.38 72.72 29.13
N ARG A 3 14.31 72.82 27.80
CA ARG A 3 14.80 71.88 26.77
C ARG A 3 15.30 70.52 27.27
N ARG A 4 14.74 69.43 26.74
CA ARG A 4 15.53 68.28 26.26
C ARG A 4 14.99 67.80 24.92
N ALA A 5 15.90 67.78 23.95
CA ALA A 5 15.67 67.58 22.55
C ALA A 5 15.57 66.10 22.18
N LEU A 6 14.83 65.87 21.10
CA LEU A 6 14.84 64.70 20.23
C LEU A 6 16.26 64.12 20.06
N PHE A 7 16.38 62.80 20.16
CA PHE A 7 17.25 62.03 19.27
C PHE A 7 16.49 60.80 18.78
N LEU A 8 16.08 60.88 17.51
CA LEU A 8 15.75 59.77 16.65
C LEU A 8 16.97 58.85 16.53
N ALA A 9 16.80 57.55 16.75
CA ALA A 9 17.69 56.54 16.21
C ALA A 9 16.84 55.38 15.70
N VAL A 10 16.65 55.39 14.37
CA VAL A 10 16.00 54.34 13.58
C VAL A 10 16.89 53.10 13.62
N LEU A 11 16.35 51.98 14.10
CA LEU A 11 17.03 50.68 14.11
C LEU A 11 16.70 49.94 12.79
N PRO A 12 17.69 49.49 12.00
CA PRO A 12 17.41 48.80 10.73
C PRO A 12 17.01 47.34 10.97
N ALA A 13 15.98 46.91 10.23
CA ALA A 13 15.53 45.53 10.14
C ALA A 13 16.55 44.67 9.39
N ALA A 14 17.04 43.60 10.01
CA ALA A 14 17.78 42.52 9.35
C ALA A 14 17.03 41.20 9.55
N LEU A 15 16.00 40.97 8.73
CA LEU A 15 15.38 39.64 8.55
C LEU A 15 16.30 38.81 7.65
N SER A 16 17.36 38.28 8.24
CA SER A 16 18.34 37.46 7.53
C SER A 16 17.85 36.03 7.41
N GLY A 17 17.36 35.69 6.21
CA GLY A 17 17.61 34.40 5.56
C GLY A 17 17.01 33.16 6.20
N CYS A 18 15.69 32.96 6.08
CA CYS A 18 15.14 31.60 6.07
C CYS A 18 15.60 30.94 4.76
N SER A 19 16.70 30.17 4.80
CA SER A 19 17.16 29.40 3.65
C SER A 19 16.11 28.34 3.34
N ALA A 20 15.26 28.62 2.34
CA ALA A 20 14.35 27.65 1.77
C ALA A 20 15.18 26.48 1.24
N LEU A 21 15.10 25.33 1.91
CA LEU A 21 15.65 24.09 1.39
C LEU A 21 15.03 23.83 0.02
N PRO A 22 15.83 23.52 -1.02
CA PRO A 22 15.27 23.16 -2.31
C PRO A 22 14.43 21.90 -2.13
N ALA A 23 13.14 22.00 -2.46
CA ALA A 23 12.27 20.84 -2.54
C ALA A 23 12.81 19.92 -3.64
N SER A 24 13.51 18.86 -3.26
CA SER A 24 13.92 17.80 -4.17
C SER A 24 12.67 17.27 -4.88
N LYS A 25 12.49 17.62 -6.15
CA LYS A 25 11.41 17.11 -6.99
C LYS A 25 11.49 15.57 -6.98
N PRO A 26 10.43 14.82 -6.61
CA PRO A 26 10.46 13.38 -6.68
C PRO A 26 10.61 12.95 -8.15
N THR A 27 11.83 12.60 -8.54
CA THR A 27 12.25 12.18 -9.88
C THR A 27 12.33 10.66 -9.97
N ALA A 28 11.49 9.95 -9.21
CA ALA A 28 11.35 8.51 -9.35
C ALA A 28 10.34 8.20 -10.46
N THR A 29 10.78 7.53 -11.53
CA THR A 29 9.88 6.97 -12.54
C THR A 29 8.78 6.15 -11.85
N PRO A 30 7.50 6.33 -12.23
CA PRO A 30 6.43 5.57 -11.62
C PRO A 30 6.65 4.07 -11.81
N ARG A 31 6.87 3.35 -10.72
CA ARG A 31 7.09 1.90 -10.73
C ARG A 31 5.79 1.18 -10.39
N PRO A 32 5.40 0.17 -11.19
CA PRO A 32 4.28 -0.70 -10.84
C PRO A 32 4.52 -1.38 -9.50
N VAL A 33 3.47 -1.55 -8.72
CA VAL A 33 3.49 -2.30 -7.47
C VAL A 33 2.36 -3.31 -7.45
N THR A 34 2.55 -4.38 -6.69
CA THR A 34 1.50 -5.36 -6.42
C THR A 34 0.91 -5.09 -5.05
N ALA A 35 -0.41 -5.08 -4.97
CA ALA A 35 -1.18 -4.97 -3.75
C ALA A 35 -2.04 -6.23 -3.56
N GLN A 36 -2.40 -6.50 -2.32
CA GLN A 36 -3.19 -7.65 -1.93
C GLN A 36 -4.25 -7.25 -0.90
N VAL A 37 -5.43 -7.83 -1.03
CA VAL A 37 -6.59 -7.64 -0.17
C VAL A 37 -7.01 -9.01 0.33
N PHE A 38 -7.07 -9.16 1.64
CA PHE A 38 -7.53 -10.38 2.32
C PHE A 38 -8.92 -10.14 2.86
N PHE A 39 -9.81 -11.10 2.62
CA PHE A 39 -11.15 -11.08 3.18
C PHE A 39 -11.16 -11.63 4.63
N ASP A 40 -12.21 -11.27 5.35
CA ASP A 40 -12.62 -11.94 6.59
C ASP A 40 -13.13 -13.35 6.27
N SER A 41 -13.05 -14.29 7.22
CA SER A 41 -13.54 -15.66 7.02
C SER A 41 -15.05 -15.74 6.74
N GLU A 42 -15.79 -14.78 7.29
CA GLU A 42 -17.25 -14.64 7.18
C GLU A 42 -17.70 -13.67 6.09
N ALA A 43 -16.78 -13.21 5.23
CA ALA A 43 -17.13 -12.30 4.14
C ALA A 43 -18.17 -12.96 3.21
N THR A 44 -19.22 -12.22 2.88
CA THR A 44 -20.25 -12.73 1.98
C THR A 44 -19.80 -12.62 0.52
N GLN A 45 -20.38 -13.44 -0.36
CA GLN A 45 -20.09 -13.35 -1.79
C GLN A 45 -20.37 -11.95 -2.37
N ASP A 46 -21.42 -11.28 -1.89
CA ASP A 46 -21.75 -9.91 -2.30
C ASP A 46 -20.69 -8.89 -1.86
N GLN A 47 -20.14 -9.04 -0.65
CA GLN A 47 -19.05 -8.19 -0.15
C GLN A 47 -17.79 -8.38 -0.99
N GLU A 48 -17.42 -9.63 -1.26
CA GLU A 48 -16.27 -9.94 -2.12
C GLU A 48 -16.46 -9.42 -3.54
N ALA A 49 -17.66 -9.57 -4.11
CA ALA A 49 -18.00 -9.06 -5.44
C ALA A 49 -17.91 -7.53 -5.49
N ALA A 50 -18.40 -6.82 -4.47
CA ALA A 50 -18.28 -5.38 -4.37
C ALA A 50 -16.81 -4.92 -4.33
N VAL A 51 -15.97 -5.58 -3.53
CA VAL A 51 -14.53 -5.29 -3.45
C VAL A 51 -13.84 -5.56 -4.78
N ARG A 52 -14.15 -6.70 -5.41
CA ARG A 52 -13.63 -7.05 -6.74
C ARG A 52 -13.96 -5.98 -7.77
N HIS A 53 -15.22 -5.56 -7.83
CA HIS A 53 -15.67 -4.51 -8.75
C HIS A 53 -14.97 -3.17 -8.48
N ALA A 54 -14.80 -2.79 -7.21
CA ALA A 54 -14.10 -1.57 -6.83
C ALA A 54 -12.62 -1.58 -7.24
N ILE A 55 -11.94 -2.75 -7.14
CA ILE A 55 -10.55 -2.91 -7.57
C ILE A 55 -10.45 -2.87 -9.10
N GLN A 56 -11.29 -3.62 -9.81
CA GLN A 56 -11.29 -3.67 -11.28
C GLN A 56 -11.57 -2.30 -11.91
N SER A 57 -12.47 -1.51 -11.31
CA SER A 57 -12.80 -0.15 -11.73
C SER A 57 -11.78 0.90 -11.23
N GLY A 58 -10.76 0.48 -10.49
CA GLY A 58 -9.79 1.37 -9.86
C GLY A 58 -8.84 2.03 -10.86
N HIS A 59 -8.80 3.37 -10.86
CA HIS A 59 -7.84 4.11 -11.68
C HIS A 59 -6.39 3.68 -11.37
N GLY A 60 -5.67 3.28 -12.41
CA GLY A 60 -4.27 2.85 -12.30
C GLY A 60 -4.09 1.36 -12.06
N VAL A 61 -5.16 0.56 -11.95
CA VAL A 61 -5.06 -0.89 -11.96
C VAL A 61 -4.76 -1.39 -13.38
N THR A 62 -3.89 -2.39 -13.48
CA THR A 62 -3.39 -2.94 -14.76
C THR A 62 -3.55 -4.45 -14.87
N ALA A 63 -3.73 -5.13 -13.75
CA ALA A 63 -4.03 -6.55 -13.68
C ALA A 63 -4.71 -6.84 -12.34
N VAL A 64 -5.60 -7.83 -12.33
CA VAL A 64 -6.28 -8.34 -11.14
C VAL A 64 -6.25 -9.86 -11.20
N GLU A 65 -5.81 -10.47 -10.13
CA GLU A 65 -5.76 -11.91 -9.89
C GLU A 65 -6.61 -12.18 -8.65
N TYR A 66 -7.43 -13.22 -8.73
CA TYR A 66 -8.24 -13.66 -7.62
C TYR A 66 -7.85 -15.09 -7.29
N GLU A 67 -7.69 -15.34 -6.00
CA GLU A 67 -7.41 -16.67 -5.50
C GLU A 67 -8.49 -17.06 -4.49
N THR A 68 -9.17 -18.16 -4.78
CA THR A 68 -10.13 -18.73 -3.81
C THR A 68 -9.38 -19.44 -2.69
N ARG A 69 -10.05 -19.62 -1.55
CA ARG A 69 -9.60 -20.46 -0.45
C ARG A 69 -9.11 -21.84 -0.89
N GLU A 70 -9.82 -22.51 -1.79
CA GLU A 70 -9.44 -23.82 -2.31
C GLU A 70 -8.19 -23.76 -3.18
N GLN A 71 -8.06 -22.70 -4.00
CA GLN A 71 -6.87 -22.49 -4.81
C GLN A 71 -5.65 -22.23 -3.92
N ALA A 72 -5.78 -21.36 -2.90
CA ALA A 72 -4.74 -21.08 -1.93
C ALA A 72 -4.31 -22.34 -1.17
N TYR A 73 -5.27 -23.14 -0.70
CA TYR A 73 -5.00 -24.40 -0.01
C TYR A 73 -4.29 -25.41 -0.93
N ARG A 74 -4.74 -25.57 -2.18
CA ARG A 74 -4.06 -26.43 -3.15
C ARG A 74 -2.63 -25.98 -3.42
N ARG A 75 -2.43 -24.68 -3.65
CA ARG A 75 -1.09 -24.10 -3.88
C ARG A 75 -0.20 -24.30 -2.66
N PHE A 76 -0.73 -24.14 -1.45
CA PHE A 76 0.01 -24.38 -0.21
C PHE A 76 0.50 -25.83 -0.15
N LYS A 77 -0.39 -26.81 -0.36
CA LYS A 77 0.00 -28.23 -0.34
C LYS A 77 1.07 -28.55 -1.39
N GLU A 78 0.97 -27.97 -2.57
CA GLU A 78 1.98 -28.17 -3.62
C GLU A 78 3.32 -27.52 -3.25
N THR A 79 3.28 -26.30 -2.70
CA THR A 79 4.49 -25.54 -2.34
C THR A 79 5.26 -26.19 -1.19
N PHE A 80 4.53 -26.79 -0.23
CA PHE A 80 5.10 -27.42 0.96
C PHE A 80 5.03 -28.94 0.93
N LYS A 81 4.90 -29.56 -0.26
CA LYS A 81 4.79 -31.02 -0.39
C LYS A 81 5.97 -31.79 0.22
N ASP A 82 7.13 -31.16 0.29
CA ASP A 82 8.35 -31.71 0.88
C ASP A 82 8.43 -31.54 2.41
N ASP A 83 7.44 -30.85 3.02
CA ASP A 83 7.26 -30.73 4.47
C ASP A 83 5.89 -31.34 4.87
N PRO A 84 5.81 -32.68 5.03
CA PRO A 84 4.56 -33.37 5.30
C PRO A 84 3.97 -33.01 6.67
N HIS A 85 4.80 -32.59 7.63
CA HIS A 85 4.30 -32.14 8.94
C HIS A 85 3.53 -30.83 8.80
N LEU A 86 4.06 -29.86 8.05
CA LEU A 86 3.37 -28.60 7.78
C LEU A 86 2.06 -28.83 7.01
N VAL A 87 2.09 -29.66 5.96
CA VAL A 87 0.90 -30.00 5.18
C VAL A 87 -0.18 -30.69 6.01
N ALA A 88 0.20 -31.59 6.93
CA ALA A 88 -0.76 -32.33 7.76
C ALA A 88 -1.52 -31.43 8.75
N THR A 89 -0.94 -30.30 9.14
CA THR A 89 -1.56 -29.35 10.09
C THR A 89 -2.46 -28.31 9.43
N ALA A 90 -2.31 -28.10 8.12
CA ALA A 90 -3.06 -27.08 7.40
C ALA A 90 -4.47 -27.59 7.05
N ARG A 91 -5.48 -26.79 7.37
CA ARG A 91 -6.89 -27.07 7.06
C ARG A 91 -7.40 -26.01 6.09
N LEU A 92 -8.40 -26.36 5.27
CA LEU A 92 -8.98 -25.43 4.29
C LEU A 92 -9.49 -24.14 4.94
N GLU A 93 -10.03 -24.23 6.15
CA GLU A 93 -10.52 -23.10 6.96
C GLU A 93 -9.44 -22.12 7.44
N ASP A 94 -8.17 -22.52 7.42
CA ASP A 94 -7.05 -21.63 7.76
C ASP A 94 -6.73 -20.66 6.60
N PHE A 95 -7.34 -20.86 5.42
CA PHE A 95 -7.18 -20.04 4.23
C PHE A 95 -8.40 -19.14 4.02
N THR A 96 -8.18 -18.01 3.37
CA THR A 96 -9.26 -17.11 2.94
C THR A 96 -9.07 -16.76 1.49
N ASP A 97 -10.15 -16.36 0.85
CA ASP A 97 -10.10 -15.74 -0.46
C ASP A 97 -9.25 -14.47 -0.39
N ASP A 98 -8.51 -14.21 -1.47
CA ASP A 98 -7.76 -12.98 -1.61
C ASP A 98 -7.80 -12.43 -3.04
N ILE A 99 -7.58 -11.12 -3.15
CA ILE A 99 -7.41 -10.44 -4.42
C ILE A 99 -6.04 -9.81 -4.43
N ARG A 100 -5.27 -10.15 -5.47
CA ARG A 100 -4.01 -9.50 -5.80
C ARG A 100 -4.21 -8.63 -7.02
N PHE A 101 -3.67 -7.41 -7.02
CA PHE A 101 -3.74 -6.54 -8.19
C PHE A 101 -2.45 -5.77 -8.40
N ARG A 102 -2.16 -5.47 -9.67
CA ARG A 102 -1.02 -4.65 -10.06
C ARG A 102 -1.48 -3.25 -10.38
N ALA A 103 -0.92 -2.26 -9.69
CA ALA A 103 -1.16 -0.85 -9.95
C ALA A 103 0.03 -0.21 -10.66
N ARG A 104 -0.22 0.79 -11.52
CA ARG A 104 0.82 1.56 -12.22
C ARG A 104 1.81 2.22 -11.27
N THR A 105 1.34 2.64 -10.10
CA THR A 105 2.14 3.36 -9.11
C THR A 105 1.75 2.98 -7.68
N ALA A 106 2.67 3.18 -6.74
CA ALA A 106 2.37 3.03 -5.31
C ALA A 106 1.31 4.03 -4.82
N ALA A 107 1.25 5.24 -5.39
CA ALA A 107 0.23 6.24 -5.04
C ALA A 107 -1.18 5.78 -5.44
N SER A 108 -1.35 5.27 -6.67
CA SER A 108 -2.63 4.70 -7.12
C SER A 108 -3.06 3.50 -6.28
N ALA A 109 -2.12 2.60 -5.94
CA ALA A 109 -2.41 1.48 -5.04
C ALA A 109 -2.89 1.96 -3.66
N ARG A 110 -2.16 2.88 -3.02
CA ARG A 110 -2.52 3.41 -1.70
C ARG A 110 -3.90 4.09 -1.71
N ALA A 111 -4.17 4.92 -2.72
CA ALA A 111 -5.46 5.60 -2.83
C ALA A 111 -6.63 4.62 -2.98
N LEU A 112 -6.46 3.56 -3.76
CA LEU A 112 -7.46 2.50 -3.91
C LEU A 112 -7.61 1.69 -2.61
N LEU A 113 -6.51 1.23 -2.01
CA LEU A 113 -6.53 0.45 -0.77
C LEU A 113 -7.14 1.23 0.40
N ALA A 114 -6.95 2.54 0.47
CA ALA A 114 -7.57 3.39 1.50
C ALA A 114 -9.10 3.38 1.44
N ARG A 115 -9.69 3.20 0.25
CA ARG A 115 -11.13 3.00 0.07
C ARG A 115 -11.53 1.56 0.35
N VAL A 116 -10.83 0.59 -0.25
CA VAL A 116 -11.12 -0.83 -0.12
C VAL A 116 -11.08 -1.31 1.33
N ARG A 117 -10.11 -0.83 2.12
CA ARG A 117 -10.01 -1.10 3.57
C ARG A 117 -11.31 -0.84 4.35
N LYS A 118 -12.16 0.08 3.88
CA LYS A 118 -13.39 0.49 4.57
C LYS A 118 -14.62 -0.29 4.10
N MET A 119 -14.47 -1.17 3.11
CA MET A 119 -15.55 -1.99 2.58
C MET A 119 -15.81 -3.17 3.51
N GLY A 120 -17.06 -3.64 3.55
CA GLY A 120 -17.43 -4.82 4.34
C GLY A 120 -16.68 -6.07 3.88
N GLY A 121 -16.38 -6.96 4.82
CA GLY A 121 -15.69 -8.22 4.58
C GLY A 121 -14.18 -8.10 4.33
N VAL A 122 -13.60 -6.89 4.38
CA VAL A 122 -12.15 -6.69 4.20
C VAL A 122 -11.43 -6.73 5.54
N ARG A 123 -10.60 -7.77 5.73
CA ARG A 123 -9.77 -7.96 6.91
C ARG A 123 -8.49 -7.14 6.88
N LYS A 124 -7.76 -7.21 5.76
CA LYS A 124 -6.43 -6.63 5.62
C LYS A 124 -6.15 -6.20 4.19
N VAL A 125 -5.41 -5.10 4.07
CA VAL A 125 -4.83 -4.66 2.80
C VAL A 125 -3.33 -4.46 2.95
N GLN A 126 -2.56 -4.77 1.91
CA GLN A 126 -1.12 -4.53 1.91
C GLN A 126 -0.59 -4.26 0.50
N ILE A 127 0.51 -3.51 0.43
CA ILE A 127 1.36 -3.46 -0.76
C ILE A 127 2.47 -4.47 -0.54
N LEU A 128 2.63 -5.41 -1.46
CA LEU A 128 3.68 -6.41 -1.37
C LEU A 128 5.03 -5.73 -1.59
N PRO A 129 6.09 -6.12 -0.84
CA PRO A 129 7.44 -5.76 -1.19
C PRO A 129 7.68 -6.19 -2.64
N THR A 130 8.17 -5.28 -3.48
CA THR A 130 8.76 -5.73 -4.75
C THR A 130 9.91 -6.64 -4.37
N ALA A 131 9.92 -7.89 -4.87
CA ALA A 131 11.07 -8.77 -4.66
C ALA A 131 12.33 -7.95 -4.96
N SER A 132 13.23 -7.84 -3.98
CA SER A 132 14.58 -7.37 -4.30
C SER A 132 15.10 -8.34 -5.37
N PRO A 133 15.77 -7.86 -6.43
CA PRO A 133 16.51 -8.76 -7.30
C PRO A 133 17.54 -9.45 -6.40
N SER A 134 17.20 -10.65 -5.92
CA SER A 134 18.12 -11.49 -5.17
C SER A 134 19.32 -11.67 -6.08
N ALA A 135 20.48 -11.20 -5.64
CA ALA A 135 21.74 -11.52 -6.28
C ALA A 135 21.74 -13.04 -6.51
N SER A 136 21.88 -13.47 -7.77
CA SER A 136 21.99 -14.88 -8.12
C SER A 136 23.06 -15.52 -7.22
N PRO A 137 22.81 -16.72 -6.67
CA PRO A 137 23.92 -17.54 -6.20
C PRO A 137 24.82 -17.78 -7.42
N ARG A 138 26.06 -17.34 -7.34
CA ARG A 138 27.12 -17.78 -8.25
C ARG A 138 27.63 -19.14 -7.79
#